data_AF-A0A8X6LI63-F1
#
_entry.id   AF-A0A8X6LI63-F1
#
_cell.length_a   1.000
_cell.length_b   1.000
_cell.length_c   1.000
_cell.angle_alpha   90.00
_cell.angle_beta   90.00
_cell.angle_gamma   90.00
#
_symmetry.space_group_name_H-M   'P 1'
#
loop_
_entity.id
_entity.type
_entity.pdbx_description
1 polymer ?
#
loop_
_entity_poly.entity_id
_entity_poly.type
_entity_poly.pdbx_seq_one_letter_code
_entity_poly.pdbx_strand_id
1 'polypeptide(L)'
;MSYNEKILDHYENPRNVGSLDKNDPSVGTGLVGAPSCGDVMKLQIKVNDKGVIEDAKFKTFGCGSAIASSSLLTEMIKGKAIEDVTQIKNTQIVEELSLPPVKIHCSVLAEDAIKAAIHDYQKSIIEESCSDGQKVKVLIDPKSVMFILGSKMDYVEEKFSSGFVFKNPNEKGKCGCGESFHV
;
A
#
# COMPACT_ATOMS: atom_id res chain seq x y z
N MET A 1 13.23 -1.37 -35.12
CA MET A 1 12.48 -0.55 -34.14
C MET A 1 13.09 -0.79 -32.77
N SER A 2 13.53 0.26 -32.08
CA SER A 2 14.35 0.20 -30.85
C SER A 2 13.54 -0.09 -29.60
N TYR A 3 12.95 -1.28 -29.49
CA TYR A 3 12.44 -1.78 -28.22
C TYR A 3 13.36 -2.88 -27.72
N ASN A 4 13.76 -2.77 -26.45
CA ASN A 4 14.60 -3.76 -25.78
C ASN A 4 13.85 -5.11 -25.74
N GLU A 5 14.55 -6.23 -25.90
CA GLU A 5 13.95 -7.57 -25.90
C GLU A 5 13.15 -7.82 -24.63
N LYS A 6 13.63 -7.31 -23.49
CA LYS A 6 12.91 -7.35 -22.21
C LYS A 6 11.55 -6.63 -22.27
N ILE A 7 11.49 -5.46 -22.91
CA ILE A 7 10.23 -4.70 -23.03
C ILE A 7 9.23 -5.47 -23.87
N LEU A 8 9.69 -6.05 -24.98
CA LEU A 8 8.87 -6.88 -25.87
C LEU A 8 8.34 -8.11 -25.14
N ASP A 9 9.20 -8.81 -24.40
CA ASP A 9 8.82 -10.01 -23.65
C ASP A 9 7.74 -9.71 -22.58
N HIS A 10 7.91 -8.65 -21.78
CA HIS A 10 6.89 -8.25 -20.81
C HIS A 10 5.63 -7.66 -21.45
N TYR A 11 5.69 -7.20 -22.70
CA TYR A 11 4.54 -6.69 -23.43
C TYR A 11 3.71 -7.82 -24.08
N GLU A 12 4.36 -8.80 -24.69
CA GLU A 12 3.70 -9.95 -25.32
C GLU A 12 3.20 -10.95 -24.27
N ASN A 13 3.97 -11.17 -23.20
CA ASN A 13 3.66 -12.09 -22.11
C ASN A 13 3.67 -11.36 -20.76
N PRO A 14 2.72 -10.44 -20.51
CA PRO A 14 2.66 -9.72 -19.25
C PRO A 14 2.36 -10.69 -18.09
N ARG A 15 3.21 -10.68 -17.06
CA ARG A 15 3.07 -11.53 -15.87
C ARG A 15 2.08 -10.89 -14.92
N ASN A 16 1.42 -11.65 -14.05
CA ASN A 16 0.63 -11.08 -12.95
C ASN A 16 -0.52 -10.12 -13.36
N VAL A 17 -1.01 -10.21 -14.60
CA VAL A 17 -2.17 -9.44 -15.03
C VAL A 17 -3.41 -9.94 -14.28
N GLY A 18 -4.17 -9.03 -13.69
CA GLY A 18 -5.38 -9.39 -12.97
C GLY A 18 -5.83 -8.37 -11.96
N SER A 19 -6.73 -8.78 -11.09
CA SER A 19 -7.17 -7.96 -9.96
C SER A 19 -7.39 -8.85 -8.76
N LEU A 20 -7.10 -8.31 -7.58
CA LEU A 20 -7.39 -8.93 -6.29
C LEU A 20 -8.73 -8.43 -5.76
N ASP A 21 -9.29 -9.16 -4.79
CA ASP A 21 -10.49 -8.74 -4.10
C ASP A 21 -10.22 -7.42 -3.35
N LYS A 22 -11.12 -6.46 -3.51
CA LYS A 22 -11.01 -5.15 -2.86
C LYS A 22 -11.49 -5.17 -1.41
N ASN A 23 -12.23 -6.21 -1.02
CA ASN A 23 -12.80 -6.33 0.32
C ASN A 23 -11.87 -7.07 1.29
N ASP A 24 -10.78 -7.65 0.80
CA ASP A 24 -9.79 -8.34 1.64
C ASP A 24 -8.94 -7.27 2.36
N PRO A 25 -8.90 -7.24 3.71
CA PRO A 25 -8.13 -6.25 4.46
C PRO A 25 -6.62 -6.39 4.22
N SER A 26 -6.18 -7.56 3.76
CA SER A 26 -4.78 -7.83 3.39
C SER A 26 -4.38 -7.24 2.03
N VAL A 27 -5.30 -6.60 1.30
CA VAL A 27 -5.07 -6.08 -0.06
C VAL A 27 -4.99 -4.57 -0.08
N GLY A 28 -3.84 -4.04 -0.50
CA GLY A 28 -3.66 -2.62 -0.82
C GLY A 28 -3.88 -2.33 -2.31
N THR A 29 -4.60 -1.26 -2.63
CA THR A 29 -4.87 -0.85 -4.01
C THR A 29 -4.31 0.55 -4.32
N GLY A 30 -3.35 0.62 -5.24
CA GLY A 30 -2.85 1.86 -5.81
C GLY A 30 -3.43 2.11 -7.19
N LEU A 31 -4.16 3.22 -7.37
CA LEU A 31 -4.57 3.71 -8.69
C LEU A 31 -3.87 5.02 -8.97
N VAL A 32 -3.02 5.05 -9.99
CA VAL A 32 -2.22 6.21 -10.36
C VAL A 32 -2.31 6.47 -11.86
N GLY A 33 -2.01 7.71 -12.24
CA GLY A 33 -2.10 8.18 -13.62
C GLY A 33 -3.34 9.02 -13.89
N ALA A 34 -3.37 9.64 -15.07
CA ALA A 34 -4.41 10.56 -15.48
C ALA A 34 -4.91 10.21 -16.87
N PRO A 35 -6.23 10.26 -17.13
CA PRO A 35 -6.79 10.02 -18.46
C PRO A 35 -6.21 10.96 -19.53
N SER A 36 -5.80 12.17 -19.13
CA SER A 36 -5.20 13.17 -20.00
C SER A 36 -3.82 12.79 -20.55
N CYS A 37 -3.06 11.99 -19.81
CA CYS A 37 -1.74 11.52 -20.23
C CYS A 37 -1.79 10.19 -20.99
N GLY A 38 -2.95 9.53 -21.02
CA GLY A 38 -3.14 8.23 -21.68
C GLY A 38 -2.55 7.04 -20.94
N ASP A 39 -1.85 7.26 -19.83
CA ASP A 39 -1.26 6.23 -18.97
C ASP A 39 -1.99 6.20 -17.62
N VAL A 40 -2.62 5.06 -17.32
CA VAL A 40 -3.31 4.77 -16.06
C VAL A 40 -2.87 3.40 -15.58
N MET A 41 -2.44 3.30 -14.32
CA MET A 41 -1.98 2.05 -13.73
C MET A 41 -2.74 1.78 -12.44
N LYS A 42 -3.30 0.58 -12.35
CA LYS A 42 -3.86 0.01 -11.14
C LYS A 42 -2.95 -1.12 -10.67
N LEU A 43 -2.36 -0.97 -9.50
CA LEU A 43 -1.56 -1.98 -8.82
C LEU A 43 -2.31 -2.45 -7.57
N GLN A 44 -2.36 -3.75 -7.36
CA GLN A 44 -2.91 -4.35 -6.14
C GLN A 44 -1.88 -5.31 -5.56
N ILE A 45 -1.62 -5.20 -4.27
CA ILE A 45 -0.69 -6.06 -3.53
C ILE A 45 -1.46 -6.77 -2.42
N LYS A 46 -1.18 -8.05 -2.22
CA LYS A 46 -1.65 -8.84 -1.08
C LYS A 46 -0.50 -9.07 -0.11
N VAL A 47 -0.70 -8.68 1.14
CA VAL A 47 0.33 -8.73 2.19
C VAL A 47 -0.08 -9.74 3.25
N ASN A 48 0.85 -10.58 3.68
CA ASN A 48 0.66 -11.47 4.82
C ASN A 48 0.76 -10.76 6.17
N ASP A 49 0.33 -11.45 7.23
CA ASP A 49 0.47 -11.04 8.63
C ASP A 49 1.92 -10.70 9.04
N LYS A 50 2.91 -11.23 8.31
CA LYS A 50 4.34 -10.97 8.51
C LYS A 50 4.85 -9.71 7.79
N GLY A 51 4.00 -8.97 7.08
CA GLY A 51 4.38 -7.79 6.30
C GLY A 51 5.09 -8.09 4.97
N VAL A 52 4.94 -9.31 4.44
CA VAL A 52 5.53 -9.77 3.17
C VAL A 52 4.46 -9.82 2.09
N ILE A 53 4.79 -9.35 0.88
CA ILE A 53 3.87 -9.39 -0.27
C ILE A 53 3.80 -10.81 -0.83
N GLU A 54 2.65 -11.49 -0.68
CA GLU A 54 2.43 -12.83 -1.26
C GLU A 54 2.17 -12.79 -2.74
N ASP A 55 1.31 -11.86 -3.16
CA ASP A 55 0.91 -11.73 -4.55
C ASP A 55 0.72 -10.28 -4.92
N ALA A 56 1.04 -9.98 -6.16
CA ALA A 56 0.84 -8.68 -6.76
C ALA A 56 0.13 -8.88 -8.09
N LYS A 57 -0.87 -8.04 -8.35
CA LYS A 57 -1.60 -8.00 -9.61
C LYS A 57 -1.63 -6.57 -10.13
N PHE A 58 -1.55 -6.42 -11.45
CA PHE A 58 -1.71 -5.12 -12.07
C PHE A 58 -2.69 -5.15 -13.23
N LYS A 59 -3.25 -3.97 -13.50
CA LYS A 59 -3.93 -3.62 -14.75
C LYS A 59 -3.46 -2.23 -15.14
N THR A 60 -2.88 -2.09 -16.31
CA THR A 60 -2.47 -0.78 -16.82
C THR A 60 -3.03 -0.57 -18.21
N PHE A 61 -3.36 0.68 -18.49
CA PHE A 61 -3.73 1.19 -19.78
C PHE A 61 -2.67 2.23 -20.14
N GLY A 62 -1.96 2.04 -21.24
CA GLY A 62 -0.86 2.93 -21.61
C GLY A 62 0.00 2.35 -22.72
N CYS A 63 1.13 2.99 -22.96
CA CYS A 63 2.09 2.52 -23.95
C CYS A 63 2.74 1.17 -23.55
N GLY A 64 3.25 0.41 -24.52
CA GLY A 64 3.87 -0.90 -24.25
C GLY A 64 5.01 -0.85 -23.23
N SER A 65 5.74 0.26 -23.15
CA SER A 65 6.75 0.51 -22.11
C SER A 65 6.15 0.58 -20.71
N ALA A 66 4.98 1.21 -20.55
CA ALA A 66 4.28 1.26 -19.26
C ALA A 66 3.83 -0.14 -18.82
N ILE A 67 3.27 -0.93 -19.75
CA ILE A 67 2.90 -2.33 -19.49
C ILE A 67 4.11 -3.16 -19.06
N ALA A 68 5.24 -3.01 -19.76
CA ALA A 68 6.47 -3.70 -19.42
C ALA A 68 7.00 -3.30 -18.04
N SER A 69 7.01 -2.00 -17.72
CA SER A 69 7.40 -1.49 -16.41
C SER A 69 6.51 -2.02 -15.29
N SER A 70 5.18 -2.02 -15.46
CA SER A 70 4.26 -2.59 -14.46
C SER A 70 4.45 -4.08 -14.27
N SER A 71 4.67 -4.83 -15.36
CA SER A 71 4.89 -6.28 -15.36
C SER A 71 6.14 -6.65 -14.58
N LEU A 72 7.27 -6.03 -14.93
CA LEU A 72 8.54 -6.22 -14.21
C LEU A 72 8.39 -5.85 -12.73
N LEU A 73 7.71 -4.76 -12.43
CA LEU A 73 7.52 -4.30 -11.06
C LEU A 73 6.80 -5.36 -10.21
N THR A 74 5.72 -5.95 -10.73
CA THR A 74 4.96 -6.97 -9.98
C THR A 74 5.77 -8.21 -9.67
N GLU A 75 6.74 -8.55 -10.52
CA GLU A 75 7.67 -9.65 -10.27
C GLU A 75 8.71 -9.27 -9.20
N MET A 76 9.25 -8.06 -9.28
CA MET A 76 10.25 -7.56 -8.33
C MET A 76 9.74 -7.40 -6.90
N ILE A 77 8.46 -7.09 -6.71
CA ILE A 77 7.86 -6.86 -5.38
C ILE A 77 7.33 -8.14 -4.74
N LYS A 78 7.08 -9.19 -5.52
CA LYS A 78 6.53 -10.45 -5.00
C LYS A 78 7.57 -11.14 -4.11
N GLY A 79 7.16 -11.50 -2.89
CA GLY A 79 8.02 -12.13 -1.89
C GLY A 79 8.90 -11.17 -1.09
N LYS A 80 8.82 -9.86 -1.33
CA LYS A 80 9.55 -8.84 -0.54
C LYS A 80 8.73 -8.30 0.61
N ALA A 81 9.42 -7.79 1.64
CA ALA A 81 8.78 -7.05 2.73
C ALA A 81 8.32 -5.67 2.25
N ILE A 82 7.26 -5.14 2.85
CA ILE A 82 6.74 -3.79 2.52
C ILE A 82 7.84 -2.72 2.62
N GLU A 83 8.70 -2.82 3.63
CA GLU A 83 9.80 -1.90 3.90
C GLU A 83 10.82 -1.86 2.75
N ASP A 84 11.21 -3.03 2.24
CA ASP A 84 12.13 -3.15 1.10
C ASP A 84 11.50 -2.59 -0.17
N VAL A 85 10.20 -2.80 -0.34
CA VAL A 85 9.46 -2.35 -1.53
C VAL A 85 9.36 -0.83 -1.57
N THR A 86 9.27 -0.15 -0.42
CA THR A 86 9.31 1.32 -0.39
C THR A 86 10.67 1.92 -0.78
N GLN A 87 11.75 1.12 -0.74
CA GLN A 87 13.08 1.57 -1.15
C GLN A 87 13.33 1.42 -2.65
N ILE A 88 12.44 0.73 -3.38
CA ILE A 88 12.56 0.58 -4.84
C ILE A 88 12.40 1.96 -5.49
N LYS A 89 13.38 2.33 -6.31
CA LYS A 89 13.39 3.61 -7.03
C LYS A 89 13.14 3.39 -8.51
N ASN A 90 12.56 4.39 -9.15
CA ASN A 90 12.42 4.46 -10.61
C ASN A 90 13.74 4.17 -11.37
N THR A 91 14.90 4.54 -10.82
CA THR A 91 16.21 4.30 -11.45
C THR A 91 16.48 2.82 -11.71
N GLN A 92 16.11 1.93 -10.78
CA GLN A 92 16.29 0.49 -10.93
C GLN A 92 15.46 -0.06 -12.09
N ILE A 93 14.23 0.44 -12.24
CA ILE A 93 13.33 0.05 -13.33
C ILE A 93 13.87 0.55 -14.67
N VAL A 94 14.40 1.78 -14.71
CA VAL A 94 15.02 2.36 -15.92
C VAL A 94 16.23 1.57 -16.36
N GLU A 95 17.11 1.19 -15.44
CA GLU A 95 18.31 0.40 -15.73
C GLU A 95 17.94 -1.00 -16.24
N GLU A 96 17.03 -1.69 -15.55
CA GLU A 96 16.65 -3.06 -15.86
C GLU A 96 16.00 -3.19 -17.25
N LEU A 97 15.12 -2.25 -17.61
CA LEU A 97 14.45 -2.19 -18.91
C LEU A 97 15.25 -1.42 -19.97
N SER A 98 16.35 -0.77 -19.57
CA SER A 98 17.15 0.14 -20.41
C SER A 98 16.28 1.16 -21.16
N LEU A 99 15.41 1.85 -20.41
CA LEU A 99 14.44 2.76 -21.00
C LEU A 99 15.12 4.00 -21.59
N PRO A 100 14.70 4.46 -22.79
CA PRO A 100 15.18 5.72 -23.33
C PRO A 100 14.68 6.90 -22.47
N PRO A 101 15.38 8.05 -22.48
CA PRO A 101 15.07 9.18 -21.60
C PRO A 101 13.61 9.68 -21.72
N VAL A 102 13.03 9.56 -22.91
CA VAL A 102 11.65 9.99 -23.21
C VAL A 102 10.60 9.17 -22.45
N LYS A 103 10.94 7.94 -22.01
CA LYS A 103 10.03 6.99 -21.36
C LYS A 103 10.25 6.84 -19.85
N ILE A 104 11.04 7.73 -19.24
CA ILE A 104 11.28 7.71 -17.78
C ILE A 104 9.99 7.91 -16.97
N HIS A 105 8.98 8.60 -17.52
CA HIS A 105 7.68 8.77 -16.87
C HIS A 105 6.97 7.45 -16.54
N CYS A 106 7.19 6.40 -17.34
CA CYS A 106 6.62 5.07 -17.06
C CYS A 106 7.19 4.46 -15.77
N SER A 107 8.46 4.71 -15.48
CA SER A 107 9.11 4.25 -14.25
C SER A 107 8.68 5.06 -13.02
N VAL A 108 8.42 6.35 -13.19
CA VAL A 108 7.88 7.21 -12.12
C VAL A 108 6.45 6.77 -11.78
N LEU A 109 5.62 6.51 -12.80
CA LEU A 109 4.26 5.98 -12.61
C LEU A 109 4.27 4.66 -11.81
N ALA A 110 5.19 3.76 -12.13
CA ALA A 110 5.36 2.50 -11.42
C ALA A 110 5.74 2.69 -9.94
N GLU A 111 6.68 3.60 -9.65
CA GLU A 111 7.07 3.95 -8.28
C GLU A 111 5.90 4.55 -7.48
N ASP A 112 5.17 5.49 -8.09
CA ASP A 112 4.00 6.11 -7.47
C ASP A 112 2.89 5.09 -7.19
N ALA A 113 2.70 4.11 -8.10
CA ALA A 113 1.71 3.05 -7.93
C ALA A 113 2.00 2.19 -6.69
N ILE A 114 3.26 1.85 -6.45
CA ILE A 114 3.68 1.10 -5.25
C ILE A 114 3.39 1.89 -3.99
N LYS A 115 3.82 3.16 -3.95
CA LYS A 115 3.64 4.02 -2.78
C LYS A 115 2.16 4.19 -2.45
N ALA A 116 1.34 4.39 -3.48
CA ALA A 116 -0.11 4.47 -3.33
C ALA A 116 -0.71 3.16 -2.78
N ALA A 117 -0.29 1.99 -3.29
CA ALA A 117 -0.80 0.70 -2.85
C ALA A 117 -0.41 0.39 -1.39
N ILE A 118 0.81 0.72 -0.98
CA ILE A 118 1.27 0.54 0.41
C ILE A 118 0.55 1.51 1.35
N HIS A 119 0.37 2.76 0.94
CA HIS A 119 -0.38 3.74 1.73
C HIS A 119 -1.85 3.33 1.90
N ASP A 120 -2.47 2.77 0.87
CA ASP A 120 -3.83 2.24 0.93
C ASP A 120 -3.93 1.04 1.91
N TYR A 121 -2.96 0.11 1.86
CA TYR A 121 -2.87 -0.99 2.82
C TYR A 121 -2.67 -0.51 4.27
N GLN A 122 -1.80 0.48 4.50
CA GLN A 122 -1.64 1.05 5.84
C GLN A 122 -2.91 1.75 6.33
N LYS A 123 -3.65 2.38 5.41
CA LYS A 123 -4.91 3.05 5.72
C LYS A 123 -6.04 2.06 6.01
N SER A 124 -6.12 0.92 5.30
CA SER A 124 -7.14 -0.10 5.55
C SER A 124 -7.00 -0.72 6.94
N ILE A 125 -5.77 -0.94 7.42
CA ILE A 125 -5.50 -1.39 8.81
C ILE A 125 -6.02 -0.40 9.85
N ILE A 126 -6.02 0.90 9.54
CA ILE A 126 -6.41 1.97 10.48
C ILE A 126 -7.93 2.24 10.47
N GLU A 127 -8.63 1.95 9.35
CA GLU A 127 -10.08 2.19 9.24
C GLU A 127 -10.95 1.07 9.83
N GLU A 128 -10.39 -0.08 10.21
CA GLU A 128 -11.10 -1.14 10.92
C GLU A 128 -11.03 -0.93 12.44
N SER A 129 -12.06 -0.34 13.05
CA SER A 129 -12.72 -0.84 14.28
C SER A 129 -13.69 0.20 14.88
N CYS A 130 -14.97 0.09 14.53
CA CYS A 130 -16.09 0.53 15.38
C CYS A 130 -17.18 -0.55 15.34
N SER A 131 -17.57 -1.05 16.51
CA SER A 131 -18.48 -2.19 16.71
C SER A 131 -19.88 -2.00 16.11
N ASP A 132 -20.26 -0.77 15.77
CA ASP A 132 -21.62 -0.39 15.35
C ASP A 132 -21.78 -0.15 13.84
N GLY A 133 -20.83 -0.57 13.00
CA GLY A 133 -20.94 -0.46 11.54
C GLY A 133 -20.86 0.97 10.99
N GLN A 134 -20.65 1.97 11.84
CA GLN A 134 -20.32 3.33 11.45
C GLN A 134 -18.82 3.45 11.18
N LYS A 135 -18.47 3.89 9.97
CA LYS A 135 -17.09 4.19 9.59
C LYS A 135 -16.67 5.52 10.21
N VAL A 136 -15.90 5.48 11.28
CA VAL A 136 -15.29 6.67 11.89
C VAL A 136 -13.88 6.83 11.32
N LYS A 137 -13.56 8.03 10.82
CA LYS A 137 -12.23 8.33 10.30
C LYS A 137 -11.33 8.75 11.46
N VAL A 138 -10.45 7.84 11.90
CA VAL A 138 -9.46 8.13 12.94
C VAL A 138 -8.19 8.69 12.27
N LEU A 139 -7.77 9.88 12.67
CA LEU A 139 -6.53 10.51 12.21
C LEU A 139 -5.42 10.22 13.21
N ILE A 140 -4.38 9.53 12.76
CA ILE A 140 -3.23 9.15 13.57
C ILE A 140 -1.97 9.66 12.88
N ASP A 141 -1.06 10.25 13.64
CA ASP A 141 0.26 10.62 13.15
C ASP A 141 1.06 9.37 12.74
N PRO A 142 1.73 9.35 11.57
CA PRO A 142 2.46 8.18 11.08
C PRO A 142 3.48 7.58 12.07
N LYS A 143 4.10 8.43 12.90
CA LYS A 143 5.03 8.00 13.95
C LYS A 143 4.36 7.28 15.10
N SER A 144 3.08 7.59 15.34
CA SER A 144 2.29 7.05 16.45
C SER A 144 1.65 5.71 16.13
N VAL A 145 1.58 5.32 14.85
CA VAL A 145 0.92 4.08 14.37
C VAL A 145 1.47 2.82 15.08
N MET A 146 2.80 2.72 15.22
CA MET A 146 3.46 1.59 15.91
C MET A 146 3.08 1.47 17.39
N PHE A 147 2.77 2.60 18.04
CA PHE A 147 2.52 2.67 19.48
C PHE A 147 1.07 2.37 19.86
N ILE A 148 0.15 2.60 18.93
CA ILE A 148 -1.27 2.40 19.15
C ILE A 148 -1.78 1.12 18.49
N LEU A 149 -0.94 0.40 17.73
CA LEU A 149 -1.29 -0.83 17.07
C LEU A 149 -1.81 -1.86 18.10
N GLY A 150 -3.07 -2.28 17.95
CA GLY A 150 -3.75 -3.18 18.90
C GLY A 150 -4.42 -2.50 20.10
N SER A 151 -4.43 -1.17 20.17
CA SER A 151 -5.22 -0.43 21.16
C SER A 151 -6.71 -0.61 20.92
N LYS A 152 -7.47 -0.87 21.97
CA LYS A 152 -8.94 -0.92 21.94
C LYS A 152 -9.52 0.29 22.66
N MET A 153 -10.49 0.94 22.03
CA MET A 153 -11.25 2.06 22.57
C MET A 153 -12.71 1.61 22.69
N ASP A 154 -13.19 1.45 23.92
CA ASP A 154 -14.57 1.10 24.20
C ASP A 154 -15.25 2.25 24.96
N TYR A 155 -16.53 2.51 24.67
CA TYR A 155 -17.36 3.37 25.52
C TYR A 155 -18.05 2.50 26.57
N VAL A 156 -17.81 2.78 27.85
CA VAL A 156 -18.40 2.02 28.96
C VAL A 156 -19.33 2.94 29.74
N GLU A 157 -20.58 2.51 29.89
CA GLU A 157 -21.57 3.14 30.78
C GLU A 157 -21.74 2.28 32.04
N GLU A 158 -21.26 2.78 33.17
CA GLU A 158 -21.56 2.26 34.49
C GLU A 158 -22.62 3.14 35.18
N LYS A 159 -23.27 2.62 36.23
CA LYS A 159 -24.34 3.33 36.97
C LYS A 159 -23.97 4.73 37.48
N PHE A 160 -22.68 5.04 37.60
CA PHE A 160 -22.17 6.29 38.16
C PHE A 160 -21.16 7.03 37.26
N SER A 161 -20.79 6.47 36.10
CA SER A 161 -19.82 7.06 35.19
C SER A 161 -20.01 6.54 33.78
N SER A 162 -19.82 7.41 32.80
CA SER A 162 -19.85 7.06 31.39
C SER A 162 -18.63 7.70 30.73
N GLY A 163 -17.82 6.92 30.01
CA GLY A 163 -16.61 7.43 29.39
C GLY A 163 -15.94 6.48 28.41
N PHE A 164 -15.02 7.02 27.62
CA PHE A 164 -14.17 6.24 26.74
C PHE A 164 -13.03 5.61 27.53
N VAL A 165 -12.92 4.29 27.45
CA VAL A 165 -11.86 3.51 28.08
C VAL A 165 -10.89 3.05 27.00
N PHE A 166 -9.65 3.52 27.10
CA PHE A 166 -8.56 3.11 26.22
C PHE A 166 -7.74 1.99 26.87
N LYS A 167 -7.61 0.87 26.15
CA LYS A 167 -6.76 -0.27 26.52
C LYS A 167 -5.68 -0.43 25.45
N ASN A 168 -4.49 0.11 25.72
CA ASN A 168 -3.33 -0.06 24.86
C ASN A 168 -2.38 -1.11 25.46
N PRO A 169 -2.12 -2.24 24.79
CA PRO A 169 -1.17 -3.26 25.27
C PRO A 169 0.29 -2.79 25.28
N ASN A 170 0.63 -1.73 24.55
CA ASN A 170 1.98 -1.16 24.48
C ASN A 170 2.25 -0.08 25.55
N GLU A 171 1.26 0.24 26.37
CA GLU A 171 1.35 1.28 27.39
C GLU A 171 2.30 0.90 28.53
N LYS A 172 3.28 1.76 28.81
CA LYS A 172 4.25 1.55 29.89
C LYS A 172 3.90 2.28 31.19
N GLY A 173 2.92 3.20 31.17
CA GLY A 173 2.42 3.88 32.37
C GLY A 173 1.17 4.75 32.13
N LYS A 174 0.24 4.73 33.09
CA LYS A 174 -1.01 5.53 33.13
C LYS A 174 -0.93 6.71 34.10
N CYS A 175 -1.20 7.93 33.63
CA CYS A 175 -1.27 9.08 34.52
C CYS A 175 -2.61 8.99 35.25
N GLY A 176 -2.67 9.41 36.52
CA GLY A 176 -3.88 9.29 37.35
C GLY A 176 -5.12 10.03 36.82
N CYS A 177 -4.99 10.83 35.76
CA CYS A 177 -6.09 11.47 35.03
C CYS A 177 -6.66 10.63 33.86
N GLY A 178 -6.09 9.46 33.55
CA GLY A 178 -6.52 8.61 32.44
C GLY A 178 -5.84 8.89 31.09
N GLU A 179 -4.94 9.88 31.02
CA GLU A 179 -4.12 10.13 29.83
C GLU A 179 -2.84 9.26 29.83
N SER A 180 -2.65 8.50 28.76
CA SER A 180 -1.41 7.75 28.50
C SER A 180 -0.28 8.75 28.22
N PHE A 181 0.68 8.82 29.13
CA PHE A 181 1.77 9.81 29.08
C PHE A 181 3.07 9.21 28.55
N HIS A 182 3.25 7.89 28.62
CA HIS A 182 4.46 7.18 28.15
C HIS A 182 4.10 5.89 27.38
N VAL A 183 4.58 5.79 26.14
CA VAL A 183 4.57 4.58 25.31
C VAL A 183 6.01 4.18 24.99
#